data_AF-A0A2R6M4W2-F1
#
_entry.id   AF-A0A2R6M4W2-F1
#
_cell.length_a   1.000
_cell.length_b   1.000
_cell.length_c   1.000
_cell.angle_alpha   90.00
_cell.angle_beta   90.00
_cell.angle_gamma   90.00
#
_symmetry.space_group_name_H-M   'P 1'
#
loop_
_entity.id
_entity.type
_entity.pdbx_description
1 polymer ?
#
loop_
_entity_poly.entity_id
_entity_poly.type
_entity_poly.pdbx_seq_one_letter_code
_entity_poly.pdbx_strand_id
1 'polypeptide(L)'
;MTDRTRRVIVDTDTAGDDTQALLLAAASGRLAIEGVTICAGNIEFDRQVENAKYTLGLAGIADSVTVYEGATEPLLATHDYADYVHGEGGLGGDRFPSTGVPSGDQYGPDFIVERAREHPGELTLVCIAPLTNVALALQREPDLGDLLDEIWVMGGNANYVGNVTPAAEYNFWVDPHAAKKVLADLDVTLFD
;
A
#
# COMPACT_ATOMS: atom_id res chain seq x y z
N MET A 1 14.61 21.66 -7.68
CA MET A 1 13.41 20.98 -7.16
C MET A 1 12.35 21.16 -8.20
N THR A 2 12.03 20.10 -8.94
CA THR A 2 11.12 20.17 -10.09
C THR A 2 9.70 20.45 -9.61
N ASP A 3 9.10 21.48 -10.18
CA ASP A 3 7.75 22.01 -9.98
C ASP A 3 6.65 21.08 -10.53
N ARG A 4 6.88 19.76 -10.52
CA ARG A 4 5.99 18.77 -11.15
C ARG A 4 5.35 17.89 -10.10
N THR A 5 4.02 17.89 -10.07
CA THR A 5 3.22 16.93 -9.31
C THR A 5 3.56 15.51 -9.77
N ARG A 6 3.91 14.63 -8.83
CA ARG A 6 4.20 13.21 -9.11
C ARG A 6 2.91 12.42 -9.03
N ARG A 7 2.66 11.57 -10.02
CA ARG A 7 1.50 10.68 -10.05
C ARG A 7 1.86 9.41 -9.29
N VAL A 8 1.01 9.03 -8.35
CA VAL A 8 1.29 7.90 -7.44
C VAL A 8 0.12 6.93 -7.38
N ILE A 9 0.44 5.65 -7.29
CA ILE A 9 -0.46 4.62 -6.74
C ILE A 9 0.06 4.31 -5.34
N VAL A 10 -0.83 4.27 -4.35
CA VAL A 10 -0.48 3.93 -2.97
C VAL A 10 -1.00 2.54 -2.66
N ASP A 11 -0.10 1.60 -2.37
CA ASP A 11 -0.44 0.25 -1.88
C ASP A 11 -0.26 0.23 -0.36
N THR A 12 -1.34 0.01 0.39
CA THR A 12 -1.42 0.26 1.84
C THR A 12 -2.22 -0.83 2.55
N ASP A 13 -1.92 -1.07 3.82
CA ASP A 13 -2.68 -1.91 4.72
C ASP A 13 -3.35 -1.07 5.83
N THR A 14 -4.18 -0.12 5.37
CA THR A 14 -4.50 1.12 6.07
C THR A 14 -4.87 1.02 7.56
N ALA A 15 -3.93 1.42 8.40
CA ALA A 15 -4.14 1.69 9.82
C ALA A 15 -3.29 2.90 10.27
N GLY A 16 -3.46 3.40 11.49
CA GLY A 16 -2.61 4.41 12.16
C GLY A 16 -1.83 5.39 11.27
N ASP A 17 -0.59 5.03 10.95
CA ASP A 17 0.37 5.78 10.14
C ASP A 17 0.05 5.82 8.64
N ASP A 18 -0.52 4.78 8.03
CA ASP A 18 -1.00 4.83 6.64
C ASP A 18 -2.01 5.96 6.44
N THR A 19 -2.92 6.14 7.41
CA THR A 19 -3.92 7.21 7.31
C THR A 19 -3.25 8.58 7.30
N GLN A 20 -2.17 8.74 8.07
CA GLN A 20 -1.38 9.96 8.10
C GLN A 20 -0.63 10.15 6.79
N ALA A 21 -0.09 9.09 6.20
CA ALA A 21 0.56 9.11 4.90
C ALA A 21 -0.41 9.54 3.79
N LEU A 22 -1.62 8.97 3.74
CA LEU A 22 -2.67 9.35 2.79
C LEU A 22 -3.12 10.81 2.95
N LEU A 23 -3.35 11.26 4.19
CA LEU A 23 -3.71 12.65 4.48
C LEU A 23 -2.59 13.61 4.08
N LEU A 24 -1.34 13.27 4.37
CA LEU A 24 -0.17 14.07 4.00
C LEU A 24 0.00 14.13 2.49
N ALA A 25 -0.14 12.99 1.79
CA ALA A 25 -0.06 12.91 0.35
C ALA A 25 -1.11 13.83 -0.30
N ALA A 26 -2.36 13.72 0.13
CA ALA A 26 -3.47 14.56 -0.33
C ALA A 26 -3.25 16.05 -0.05
N ALA A 27 -2.77 16.40 1.15
CA ALA A 27 -2.55 17.79 1.55
C ALA A 27 -1.28 18.42 0.95
N SER A 28 -0.33 17.61 0.47
CA SER A 28 1.00 18.09 0.06
C SER A 28 0.98 19.02 -1.16
N GLY A 29 0.00 18.86 -2.05
CA GLY A 29 -0.01 19.48 -3.39
C GLY A 29 1.12 19.01 -4.32
N ARG A 30 1.94 18.04 -3.88
CA ARG A 30 3.09 17.50 -4.64
C ARG A 30 2.79 16.15 -5.27
N LEU A 31 1.77 15.45 -4.79
CA LEU A 31 1.35 14.14 -5.26
C LEU A 31 -0.06 14.21 -5.85
N ALA A 32 -0.27 13.49 -6.94
CA ALA A 32 -1.57 13.17 -7.50
C ALA A 32 -1.80 11.68 -7.29
N ILE A 33 -2.71 11.31 -6.40
CA ILE A 33 -3.04 9.91 -6.11
C ILE A 33 -3.99 9.42 -7.21
N GLU A 34 -3.54 8.48 -8.02
CA GLU A 34 -4.33 7.89 -9.13
C GLU A 34 -5.25 6.78 -8.64
N GLY A 35 -4.90 6.15 -7.52
CA GLY A 35 -5.69 5.12 -6.86
C GLY A 35 -4.97 4.60 -5.62
N VAL A 36 -5.74 3.93 -4.76
CA VAL A 36 -5.22 3.28 -3.55
C VAL A 36 -5.54 1.79 -3.64
N THR A 37 -4.54 0.92 -3.49
CA THR A 37 -4.72 -0.53 -3.43
C THR A 37 -4.55 -1.02 -1.99
N ILE A 38 -5.40 -1.95 -1.56
CA ILE A 38 -5.37 -2.50 -0.20
C ILE A 38 -4.73 -3.88 -0.19
N CYS A 39 -3.76 -4.10 0.68
CA CYS A 39 -3.15 -5.41 0.94
C CYS A 39 -3.42 -5.83 2.39
N ALA A 40 -3.62 -7.13 2.66
CA ALA A 40 -3.70 -7.63 4.03
C ALA A 40 -2.39 -7.39 4.81
N GLY A 41 -2.53 -7.09 6.11
CA GLY A 41 -1.46 -6.59 6.98
C GLY A 41 -2.01 -6.15 8.33
N ASN A 42 -1.89 -4.86 8.67
CA ASN A 42 -2.07 -4.31 10.02
C ASN A 42 -3.31 -4.77 10.81
N ILE A 43 -4.48 -4.88 10.18
CA ILE A 43 -5.76 -5.25 10.83
C ILE A 43 -6.61 -6.12 9.91
N GLU A 44 -7.84 -6.50 10.31
CA GLU A 44 -8.79 -7.18 9.42
C GLU A 44 -8.96 -6.43 8.09
N PHE A 45 -8.87 -7.15 6.96
CA PHE A 45 -8.85 -6.56 5.62
C PHE A 45 -9.99 -5.56 5.36
N ASP A 46 -11.24 -5.93 5.66
CA ASP A 46 -12.41 -5.08 5.46
C ASP A 46 -12.33 -3.77 6.27
N ARG A 47 -11.64 -3.79 7.42
CA ARG A 47 -11.39 -2.57 8.21
C ARG A 47 -10.38 -1.66 7.54
N GLN A 48 -9.33 -2.20 6.94
CA GLN A 48 -8.34 -1.42 6.19
C GLN A 48 -9.00 -0.72 5.00
N VAL A 49 -9.87 -1.44 4.27
CA VAL A 49 -10.65 -0.89 3.15
C VAL A 49 -11.49 0.30 3.61
N GLU A 50 -12.25 0.15 4.69
CA GLU A 50 -13.08 1.24 5.21
C GLU A 50 -12.26 2.38 5.82
N ASN A 51 -11.10 2.09 6.42
CA ASN A 51 -10.17 3.11 6.91
C ASN A 51 -9.60 3.94 5.76
N ALA A 52 -9.22 3.32 4.64
CA ALA A 52 -8.74 4.01 3.44
C ALA A 52 -9.81 4.95 2.89
N LYS A 53 -11.03 4.42 2.66
CA LYS A 53 -12.16 5.20 2.16
C LYS A 53 -12.52 6.37 3.09
N TYR A 54 -12.56 6.11 4.39
CA TYR A 54 -12.83 7.14 5.39
C TYR A 54 -11.76 8.24 5.37
N THR A 55 -10.49 7.85 5.26
CA THR A 55 -9.35 8.77 5.18
C THR A 55 -9.40 9.64 3.92
N LEU A 56 -9.68 9.06 2.76
CA LEU A 56 -9.87 9.80 1.51
C LEU A 56 -11.07 10.76 1.58
N GLY A 57 -12.13 10.36 2.29
CA GLY A 57 -13.30 11.21 2.56
C GLY A 57 -12.94 12.42 3.43
N LEU A 58 -12.16 12.20 4.50
CA LEU A 58 -11.64 13.29 5.34
C LEU A 58 -10.70 14.23 4.57
N ALA A 59 -9.91 13.69 3.65
CA ALA A 59 -9.05 14.47 2.75
C ALA A 59 -9.82 15.24 1.67
N GLY A 60 -11.12 14.96 1.49
CA GLY A 60 -11.96 15.60 0.47
C GLY A 60 -11.68 15.13 -0.96
N ILE A 61 -11.12 13.92 -1.12
CA ILE A 61 -10.72 13.37 -2.43
C ILE A 61 -11.36 12.01 -2.76
N ALA A 62 -12.31 11.54 -1.94
CA ALA A 62 -13.02 10.26 -2.14
C ALA A 62 -13.79 10.20 -3.47
N ASP A 63 -14.19 11.34 -4.05
CA ASP A 63 -14.88 11.39 -5.34
C ASP A 63 -13.92 11.23 -6.54
N SER A 64 -12.61 11.45 -6.33
CA SER A 64 -11.59 11.42 -7.40
C SER A 64 -10.59 10.27 -7.27
N VAL A 65 -10.48 9.66 -6.09
CA VAL A 65 -9.53 8.58 -5.81
C VAL A 65 -10.29 7.34 -5.39
N THR A 66 -10.16 6.28 -6.17
CA THR A 66 -10.81 4.98 -5.92
C THR A 66 -9.91 4.08 -5.08
N VAL A 67 -10.53 3.34 -4.15
CA VAL A 67 -9.91 2.26 -3.39
C VAL A 67 -10.17 0.93 -4.12
N TYR A 68 -9.12 0.16 -4.36
CA TYR A 68 -9.16 -1.14 -5.02
C TYR A 68 -8.71 -2.23 -4.05
N GLU A 69 -9.53 -3.24 -3.88
CA GLU A 69 -9.25 -4.36 -2.97
C GLU A 69 -8.24 -5.32 -3.61
N GLY A 70 -7.15 -5.59 -2.90
CA GLY A 70 -6.08 -6.49 -3.32
C GLY A 70 -6.07 -7.80 -2.54
N ALA A 71 -4.87 -8.35 -2.33
CA ALA A 71 -4.67 -9.62 -1.66
C ALA A 71 -5.12 -9.56 -0.20
N THR A 72 -6.01 -10.48 0.17
CA THR A 72 -6.53 -10.63 1.53
C THR A 72 -5.65 -11.53 2.41
N GLU A 73 -4.63 -12.17 1.83
CA GLU A 73 -3.70 -13.07 2.50
C GLU A 73 -2.30 -13.00 1.85
N PRO A 74 -1.21 -13.25 2.59
CA PRO A 74 0.12 -13.44 2.03
C PRO A 74 0.19 -14.60 1.02
N LEU A 75 1.19 -14.61 0.15
CA LEU A 75 1.37 -15.62 -0.90
C LEU A 75 1.43 -17.05 -0.37
N LEU A 76 2.19 -17.26 0.72
CA LEU A 76 2.49 -18.61 1.25
C LEU A 76 2.50 -18.68 2.78
N ALA A 77 2.49 -17.53 3.46
CA ALA A 77 2.58 -17.45 4.91
C ALA A 77 1.19 -17.25 5.54
N THR A 78 1.08 -17.60 6.81
CA THR A 78 0.04 -17.07 7.68
C THR A 78 0.59 -15.83 8.38
N HIS A 79 -0.23 -14.83 8.65
CA HIS A 79 0.17 -13.63 9.37
C HIS A 79 -0.77 -13.35 10.53
N ASP A 80 -0.25 -12.61 11.51
CA ASP A 80 -1.01 -12.01 12.59
C ASP A 80 -1.19 -10.51 12.33
N TYR A 81 -2.31 -9.97 12.79
CA TYR A 81 -2.57 -8.53 12.75
C TYR A 81 -1.69 -7.77 13.76
N ALA A 82 -1.46 -6.49 13.48
CA ALA A 82 -0.78 -5.53 14.35
C ALA A 82 -1.77 -4.64 15.14
N ASP A 83 -2.95 -5.16 15.47
CA ASP A 83 -3.98 -4.46 16.28
C ASP A 83 -3.46 -4.03 17.67
N TYR A 84 -2.44 -4.70 18.20
CA TYR A 84 -1.72 -4.26 19.41
C TYR A 84 -0.92 -2.95 19.24
N VAL A 85 -0.58 -2.57 18.00
CA VAL A 85 0.09 -1.30 17.64
C VAL A 85 -0.95 -0.25 17.23
N HIS A 86 -1.85 -0.60 16.31
CA HIS A 86 -2.78 0.36 15.70
C HIS A 86 -4.12 0.48 16.45
N GLY A 87 -4.33 -0.35 17.47
CA GLY A 87 -5.58 -0.46 18.20
C GLY A 87 -6.64 -1.27 17.45
N GLU A 88 -7.72 -1.60 18.15
CA GLU A 88 -8.89 -2.25 17.54
C GLU A 88 -9.43 -1.40 16.39
N GLY A 89 -9.62 -2.01 15.22
CA GLY A 89 -10.05 -1.30 14.00
C GLY A 89 -9.00 -0.37 13.38
N GLY A 90 -7.79 -0.26 13.94
CA GLY A 90 -6.64 0.44 13.38
C GLY A 90 -6.66 1.97 13.41
N LEU A 91 -7.75 2.59 13.91
CA LEU A 91 -7.85 4.05 14.09
C LEU A 91 -7.84 4.48 15.57
N GLY A 92 -7.76 3.52 16.48
CA GLY A 92 -7.81 3.70 17.92
C GLY A 92 -9.17 4.14 18.48
N GLY A 93 -9.41 3.76 19.75
CA GLY A 93 -10.67 4.04 20.45
C GLY A 93 -11.86 3.29 19.83
N ASP A 94 -13.05 3.89 19.88
CA ASP A 94 -14.30 3.27 19.39
C ASP A 94 -14.61 3.63 17.91
N ARG A 95 -13.57 3.88 17.09
CA ARG A 95 -13.74 4.32 15.70
C ARG A 95 -13.72 3.15 14.73
N PHE A 96 -14.90 2.80 14.22
CA PHE A 96 -15.12 1.74 13.23
C PHE A 96 -15.94 2.30 12.06
N PRO A 97 -15.31 3.05 11.14
CA PRO A 97 -16.04 3.66 10.05
C PRO A 97 -16.74 2.61 9.18
N SER A 98 -17.92 2.98 8.69
CA SER A 98 -18.56 2.35 7.54
C SER A 98 -19.01 3.49 6.63
N THR A 99 -18.36 3.58 5.48
CA THR A 99 -18.45 4.74 4.59
C THR A 99 -19.61 4.62 3.61
N GLY A 100 -19.98 3.38 3.26
CA GLY A 100 -20.92 3.11 2.17
C GLY A 100 -20.38 3.46 0.78
N VAL A 101 -19.09 3.82 0.69
CA VAL A 101 -18.40 4.09 -0.58
C VAL A 101 -18.01 2.75 -1.20
N PRO A 102 -18.43 2.47 -2.46
CA PRO A 102 -18.02 1.23 -3.13
C PRO A 102 -16.52 1.25 -3.43
N SER A 103 -15.89 0.08 -3.31
CA SER A 103 -14.55 -0.15 -3.87
C SER A 103 -14.64 -0.21 -5.40
N GLY A 104 -13.52 -0.06 -6.09
CA GLY A 104 -13.43 -0.33 -7.52
C GLY A 104 -13.66 -1.82 -7.82
N ASP A 105 -14.22 -2.12 -8.99
CA ASP A 105 -14.53 -3.51 -9.40
C ASP A 105 -13.28 -4.35 -9.74
N GLN A 106 -12.13 -3.69 -9.92
CA GLN A 106 -10.87 -4.33 -10.29
C GLN A 106 -10.09 -4.80 -9.06
N TYR A 107 -9.40 -5.92 -9.23
CA TYR A 107 -8.44 -6.42 -8.23
C TYR A 107 -7.21 -5.49 -8.17
N GLY A 108 -6.75 -5.12 -6.98
CA GLY A 108 -5.67 -4.14 -6.78
C GLY A 108 -4.41 -4.39 -7.63
N PRO A 109 -3.84 -5.61 -7.64
CA PRO A 109 -2.73 -5.97 -8.54
C PRO A 109 -3.02 -5.77 -10.03
N ASP A 110 -4.25 -6.02 -10.48
CA ASP A 110 -4.66 -5.78 -11.87
C ASP A 110 -4.74 -4.29 -12.19
N PHE A 111 -5.25 -3.48 -11.25
CA PHE A 111 -5.24 -2.02 -11.37
C PHE A 111 -3.83 -1.46 -11.50
N ILE A 112 -2.86 -1.93 -10.67
CA ILE A 112 -1.45 -1.51 -10.77
C ILE A 112 -0.90 -1.77 -12.18
N VAL A 113 -1.09 -2.99 -12.70
CA VAL A 113 -0.59 -3.38 -14.03
C VAL A 113 -1.26 -2.56 -15.12
N GLU A 114 -2.57 -2.38 -15.07
CA GLU A 114 -3.31 -1.60 -16.07
C GLU A 114 -2.82 -0.16 -16.12
N ARG A 115 -2.75 0.50 -14.96
CA ARG A 115 -2.30 1.90 -14.88
C ARG A 115 -0.86 2.07 -15.36
N ALA A 116 0.04 1.15 -14.97
CA ALA A 116 1.43 1.17 -15.41
C ALA A 116 1.56 1.02 -16.94
N ARG A 117 0.76 0.15 -17.56
CA ARG A 117 0.72 -0.02 -19.03
C ARG A 117 0.14 1.19 -19.76
N GLU A 118 -0.88 1.84 -19.18
CA GLU A 118 -1.47 3.04 -19.78
C GLU A 118 -0.53 4.25 -19.72
N HIS A 119 0.36 4.30 -18.72
CA HIS A 119 1.23 5.43 -18.43
C HIS A 119 2.69 5.00 -18.15
N PRO A 120 3.36 4.36 -19.13
CA PRO A 120 4.70 3.82 -18.92
C PRO A 120 5.71 4.92 -18.60
N GLY A 121 6.44 4.76 -17.50
CA GLY A 121 7.45 5.69 -17.00
C GLY A 121 6.89 6.97 -16.36
N GLU A 122 5.59 7.02 -16.04
CA GLU A 122 4.97 8.20 -15.43
C GLU A 122 4.50 8.00 -13.99
N LEU A 123 4.30 6.75 -13.56
CA LEU A 123 3.69 6.40 -12.28
C LEU A 123 4.74 5.93 -11.28
N THR A 124 4.69 6.51 -10.08
CA THR A 124 5.43 6.00 -8.94
C THR A 124 4.53 5.08 -8.11
N LEU A 125 5.02 3.90 -7.75
CA LEU A 125 4.32 3.00 -6.83
C LEU A 125 4.87 3.22 -5.42
N VAL A 126 4.00 3.59 -4.49
CA VAL A 126 4.33 3.80 -3.06
C VAL A 126 3.73 2.65 -2.27
N CYS A 127 4.58 1.71 -1.86
CA CYS A 127 4.21 0.52 -1.11
C CYS A 127 4.46 0.77 0.39
N ILE A 128 3.41 0.88 1.17
CA ILE A 128 3.45 1.03 2.62
C ILE A 128 2.80 -0.15 3.35
N ALA A 129 2.59 -1.25 2.63
CA ALA A 129 2.00 -2.51 3.10
C ALA A 129 2.93 -3.71 2.85
N PRO A 130 2.56 -4.92 3.31
CA PRO A 130 3.16 -6.16 2.82
C PRO A 130 3.12 -6.24 1.29
N LEU A 131 4.22 -6.71 0.69
CA LEU A 131 4.45 -6.59 -0.75
C LEU A 131 3.65 -7.57 -1.64
N THR A 132 2.61 -8.22 -1.09
CA THR A 132 1.82 -9.26 -1.76
C THR A 132 1.19 -8.74 -3.06
N ASN A 133 0.57 -7.55 -3.01
CA ASN A 133 -0.04 -6.95 -4.20
C ASN A 133 1.00 -6.68 -5.30
N VAL A 134 2.16 -6.16 -4.91
CA VAL A 134 3.26 -5.84 -5.83
C VAL A 134 3.83 -7.12 -6.46
N ALA A 135 4.02 -8.18 -5.68
CA ALA A 135 4.49 -9.47 -6.18
C ALA A 135 3.49 -10.11 -7.17
N LEU A 136 2.19 -9.98 -6.90
CA LEU A 136 1.13 -10.46 -7.81
C LEU A 136 1.05 -9.60 -9.09
N ALA A 137 1.22 -8.28 -8.98
CA ALA A 137 1.30 -7.39 -10.14
C ALA A 137 2.50 -7.75 -11.02
N LEU A 138 3.68 -7.95 -10.42
CA LEU A 138 4.90 -8.39 -11.10
C LEU A 138 4.76 -9.78 -11.73
N GLN A 139 4.00 -10.68 -11.12
CA GLN A 139 3.73 -11.99 -11.73
C GLN A 139 2.89 -11.86 -13.01
N ARG A 140 1.97 -10.90 -13.06
CA ARG A 140 1.10 -10.63 -14.22
C ARG A 140 1.79 -9.81 -15.30
N GLU A 141 2.70 -8.93 -14.90
CA GLU A 141 3.52 -8.09 -15.76
C GLU A 141 4.99 -8.21 -15.36
N PRO A 142 5.75 -9.16 -15.96
CA PRO A 142 7.16 -9.35 -15.65
C PRO A 142 8.03 -8.11 -15.94
N ASP A 143 7.60 -7.23 -16.85
CA ASP A 143 8.31 -6.00 -17.20
C ASP A 143 7.82 -4.80 -16.36
N LEU A 144 7.12 -5.03 -15.24
CA LEU A 144 6.49 -3.97 -14.42
C LEU A 144 7.49 -2.90 -13.98
N GLY A 145 8.73 -3.28 -13.69
CA GLY A 145 9.80 -2.36 -13.31
C GLY A 145 10.17 -1.36 -14.41
N ASP A 146 10.03 -1.74 -15.68
CA ASP A 146 10.29 -0.84 -16.82
C ASP A 146 9.11 0.10 -17.11
N LEU A 147 7.92 -0.21 -16.58
CA LEU A 147 6.70 0.58 -16.77
C LEU A 147 6.49 1.63 -15.67
N LEU A 148 7.09 1.45 -14.49
CA LEU A 148 7.00 2.39 -13.37
C LEU A 148 8.17 3.39 -13.41
N ASP A 149 7.91 4.64 -13.00
CA ASP A 149 8.95 5.68 -12.87
C ASP A 149 9.85 5.39 -11.66
N GLU A 150 9.23 5.11 -10.51
CA GLU A 150 9.91 4.81 -9.25
C GLU A 150 9.07 3.82 -8.42
N ILE A 151 9.72 3.02 -7.58
CA ILE A 151 9.07 2.13 -6.62
C ILE A 151 9.64 2.41 -5.23
N TRP A 152 8.79 2.87 -4.32
CA TRP A 152 9.15 3.21 -2.94
C TRP A 152 8.51 2.21 -2.00
N VAL A 153 9.29 1.62 -1.11
CA VAL A 153 8.83 0.55 -0.22
C VAL A 153 9.16 0.92 1.22
N MET A 154 8.12 1.01 2.05
CA MET A 154 8.26 1.04 3.50
C MET A 154 8.36 -0.39 4.01
N GLY A 155 9.52 -0.73 4.56
CA GLY A 155 9.71 -2.00 5.23
C GLY A 155 11.13 -2.55 5.15
N GLY A 156 11.34 -3.63 5.89
CA GLY A 156 12.66 -4.20 6.14
C GLY A 156 13.46 -3.40 7.17
N ASN A 157 14.65 -3.90 7.52
CA ASN A 157 15.49 -3.31 8.57
C ASN A 157 16.98 -3.46 8.21
N ALA A 158 17.61 -2.39 7.74
CA ALA A 158 19.02 -2.41 7.36
C ALA A 158 19.92 -1.96 8.53
N ASN A 159 20.74 -2.87 9.06
CA ASN A 159 21.66 -2.61 10.18
C ASN A 159 20.96 -2.18 11.49
N TYR A 160 19.72 -2.62 11.71
CA TYR A 160 18.95 -2.34 12.91
C TYR A 160 18.12 -3.55 13.35
N VAL A 161 17.48 -3.46 14.51
CA VAL A 161 16.62 -4.52 15.06
C VAL A 161 15.22 -4.40 14.45
N GLY A 162 14.58 -5.53 14.14
CA GLY A 162 13.20 -5.55 13.65
C GLY A 162 12.16 -5.19 14.72
N ASN A 163 10.91 -4.94 14.29
CA ASN A 163 9.80 -4.54 15.15
C ASN A 163 8.82 -5.69 15.49
N VAL A 164 8.84 -6.81 14.74
CA VAL A 164 8.07 -8.04 15.07
C VAL A 164 8.96 -9.08 15.73
N THR A 165 10.10 -9.36 15.10
CA THR A 165 11.16 -10.20 15.67
C THR A 165 12.45 -9.41 15.68
N PRO A 166 13.49 -9.83 16.43
CA PRO A 166 14.78 -9.13 16.39
C PRO A 166 15.36 -8.97 14.97
N ALA A 167 14.96 -9.83 14.03
CA ALA A 167 15.47 -9.85 12.66
C ALA A 167 14.48 -9.34 11.60
N ALA A 168 13.21 -9.07 11.92
CA ALA A 168 12.20 -8.79 10.91
C ALA A 168 11.32 -7.57 11.26
N GLU A 169 11.17 -6.70 10.27
CA GLU A 169 10.17 -5.64 10.22
C GLU A 169 8.82 -6.23 9.75
N TYR A 170 7.71 -5.66 10.20
CA TYR A 170 6.33 -6.14 10.05
C TYR A 170 5.93 -6.42 8.60
N ASN A 171 6.00 -5.44 7.70
CA ASN A 171 5.56 -5.60 6.31
C ASN A 171 6.30 -6.76 5.62
N PHE A 172 7.60 -6.88 5.88
CA PHE A 172 8.42 -7.97 5.34
C PHE A 172 8.19 -9.30 6.05
N TRP A 173 7.82 -9.26 7.33
CA TRP A 173 7.48 -10.46 8.12
C TRP A 173 6.14 -11.05 7.72
N VAL A 174 5.15 -10.23 7.36
CA VAL A 174 3.82 -10.66 6.90
C VAL A 174 3.92 -11.46 5.60
N ASP A 175 4.66 -10.96 4.61
CA ASP A 175 4.92 -11.71 3.38
C ASP A 175 6.40 -11.68 2.94
N PRO A 176 7.25 -12.54 3.53
CA PRO A 176 8.66 -12.61 3.16
C PRO A 176 8.87 -13.19 1.75
N HIS A 177 7.90 -13.92 1.21
CA HIS A 177 8.00 -14.49 -0.13
C HIS A 177 7.77 -13.42 -1.19
N ALA A 178 6.76 -12.58 -0.98
CA ALA A 178 6.52 -11.40 -1.81
C ALA A 178 7.68 -10.42 -1.71
N ALA A 179 8.15 -10.10 -0.50
CA ALA A 179 9.29 -9.21 -0.31
C ALA A 179 10.55 -9.72 -1.03
N LYS A 180 10.87 -11.02 -0.90
CA LYS A 180 11.97 -11.64 -1.63
C LYS A 180 11.83 -11.51 -3.14
N LYS A 181 10.62 -11.74 -3.68
CA LYS A 181 10.36 -11.67 -5.12
C LYS A 181 10.50 -10.25 -5.65
N VAL A 182 9.91 -9.27 -4.95
CA VAL A 182 9.99 -7.84 -5.32
C VAL A 182 11.43 -7.35 -5.29
N LEU A 183 12.18 -7.61 -4.22
CA LEU A 183 13.57 -7.15 -4.09
C LEU A 183 14.55 -7.82 -5.05
N ALA A 184 14.23 -9.03 -5.53
CA ALA A 184 15.09 -9.73 -6.49
C ALA A 184 14.94 -9.17 -7.91
N ASP A 185 13.76 -8.65 -8.25
CA ASP A 185 13.36 -8.41 -9.64
C ASP A 185 13.04 -6.95 -9.95
N LEU A 186 12.88 -6.09 -8.93
CA LEU A 186 12.56 -4.68 -9.07
C LEU A 186 13.65 -3.80 -8.43
N ASP A 187 13.98 -2.69 -9.09
CA ASP A 187 14.81 -1.63 -8.50
C ASP A 187 13.91 -0.77 -7.59
N VAL A 188 14.13 -0.86 -6.27
CA VAL A 188 13.28 -0.21 -5.27
C VAL A 188 14.09 0.70 -4.37
N THR A 189 13.45 1.79 -3.93
CA THR A 189 13.95 2.61 -2.83
C THR A 189 13.29 2.17 -1.52
N LEU A 190 14.09 1.59 -0.62
CA LEU A 190 13.66 1.18 0.71
C LEU A 190 13.70 2.34 1.71
N PHE A 191 12.70 2.42 2.57
CA PHE A 191 12.69 3.24 3.78
C PHE A 191 11.97 2.51 4.93
N ASP A 192 12.28 2.89 6.16
CA ASP A 192 11.66 2.39 7.41
C ASP A 192 11.58 3.58 8.38
#